data_AF-A0AAV7GBI2-F1
#
_entry.id   AF-A0AAV7GBI2-F1
#
_cell.length_a   1.000
_cell.length_b   1.000
_cell.length_c   1.000
_cell.angle_alpha   90.00
_cell.angle_beta   90.00
_cell.angle_gamma   90.00
#
_symmetry.space_group_name_H-M   'P 1'
#
loop_
_entity.id
_entity.type
_entity.pdbx_description
1 polymer ?
#
loop_
_entity_poly.entity_id
_entity_poly.type
_entity_poly.pdbx_seq_one_letter_code
_entity_poly.pdbx_strand_id
1 'polypeptide(L)'
;MSGGGQAELRASSSGPTELRTSGGGPAELRASGDGPTELKMSGGGLAELRASGGGPVELRMSGGCPAELRASGGGPAELRMSGGGLVELKASDGDSAKLRASGGGPAELMASGVHAMARCEVVAGGRWSPFSTAGIRRRLLEAVLCGATSHKRKKGAESPRSIPPPPDEERRLEKLSELLQAEARESRSREEAEKKRKIEAFEEMQGVVLRLQETGEDFDLQRADAAAEVRRLAKDNPEARETLALLGAIPPLVGLLDAEGSESHISALYALLNLGIGNDENKSAIVKAGAVHKMLALIESGLPTTATSTAEAIVAVLLSLGALDANKPIIGASSGAIRFLVNFFRTPNPNTNSTQSKDDALRALFNLSISPSNAGQLIDSGLVPCLLAAIGEDANISERALAVLSNLVAASPEGRSAVSCVADAFPVLVDVLNWSDEPGCQEKAAYILMVMAHKSRGGDRAAMAAAGITSALLELALVGSALAQKRASRILEMFSEDKGKEALKGGIVAVSAPIDSSGGGRSISAASVAEIEEEKGMSAERRAVRRLVVQSWQHNMRRIARRANLPPDFAPSDSFRELAASSSKSLPF
;
A
#
# COMPACT_ATOMS: atom_id res chain seq x y z
N MET A 1 -13.03 20.11 14.33
CA MET A 1 -11.69 20.57 13.87
C MET A 1 -11.46 20.05 12.46
N SER A 2 -10.92 20.87 11.55
CA SER A 2 -10.52 20.46 10.20
C SER A 2 -9.01 20.66 10.07
N GLY A 3 -8.25 19.57 9.99
CA GLY A 3 -6.78 19.57 9.99
C GLY A 3 -6.19 18.36 10.70
N GLY A 4 -4.99 17.91 10.31
CA GLY A 4 -4.35 16.66 10.79
C GLY A 4 -3.80 16.67 12.22
N GLY A 5 -4.20 17.63 13.06
CA GLY A 5 -3.79 17.71 14.47
C GLY A 5 -4.67 16.85 15.38
N GLN A 6 -4.17 16.54 16.58
CA GLN A 6 -4.93 15.85 17.62
C GLN A 6 -6.09 16.72 18.11
N ALA A 7 -7.25 16.10 18.32
CA ALA A 7 -8.45 16.74 18.87
C ALA A 7 -8.88 16.04 20.16
N GLU A 8 -8.96 16.76 21.27
CA GLU A 8 -9.40 16.22 22.56
C GLU A 8 -10.49 17.09 23.16
N LEU A 9 -11.58 16.48 23.64
CA LEU A 9 -12.66 17.15 24.36
C LEU A 9 -12.99 16.38 25.65
N ARG A 10 -13.03 17.10 26.77
CA ARG A 10 -13.46 16.57 28.08
C ARG A 10 -14.63 17.40 28.59
N ALA A 11 -15.74 16.74 28.92
CA ALA A 11 -16.94 17.41 29.41
C ALA A 11 -17.52 16.68 30.63
N SER A 12 -17.99 17.47 31.61
CA SER A 12 -18.75 16.99 32.75
C SER A 12 -20.02 17.82 32.85
N SER A 13 -21.06 17.41 32.13
CA SER A 13 -22.31 18.16 32.02
C SER A 13 -23.51 17.23 31.85
N SER A 14 -24.66 17.63 32.38
CA SER A 14 -25.95 16.99 32.11
C SER A 14 -26.53 17.32 30.72
N GLY A 15 -25.88 18.24 29.97
CA GLY A 15 -26.25 18.63 28.61
C GLY A 15 -25.58 17.79 27.52
N PRO A 16 -25.98 17.97 26.25
CA PRO A 16 -25.40 17.26 25.11
C PRO A 16 -23.93 17.60 24.92
N THR A 17 -23.10 16.57 24.71
CA THR A 17 -21.67 16.72 24.41
C THR A 17 -21.37 16.14 23.03
N GLU A 18 -20.86 16.96 22.11
CA GLU A 18 -20.54 16.51 20.75
C GLU A 18 -19.13 16.97 20.32
N LEU A 19 -18.34 16.04 19.75
CA LEU A 19 -17.08 16.34 19.09
C LEU A 19 -17.13 15.91 17.62
N ARG A 20 -16.81 16.84 16.71
CA ARG A 20 -16.71 16.57 15.27
C ARG A 20 -15.31 16.86 14.73
N THR A 21 -14.70 15.88 14.07
CA THR A 21 -13.36 16.00 13.49
C THR A 21 -13.35 15.57 12.03
N SER A 22 -12.56 16.27 11.21
CA SER A 22 -12.25 15.90 9.84
C SER A 22 -10.75 16.05 9.57
N GLY A 23 -10.11 15.00 9.06
CA GLY A 23 -8.65 14.92 8.88
C GLY A 23 -8.02 13.65 9.46
N GLY A 24 -6.72 13.44 9.24
CA GLY A 24 -6.01 12.22 9.65
C GLY A 24 -5.48 12.17 11.09
N GLY A 25 -5.73 13.19 11.91
CA GLY A 25 -5.26 13.26 13.30
C GLY A 25 -6.18 12.49 14.26
N PRO A 26 -5.67 11.99 15.41
CA PRO A 26 -6.46 11.26 16.39
C PRO A 26 -7.49 12.15 17.10
N ALA A 27 -8.63 11.58 17.49
CA ALA A 27 -9.72 12.26 18.18
C ALA A 27 -10.13 11.52 19.46
N GLU A 28 -10.19 12.23 20.58
CA GLU A 28 -10.60 11.68 21.87
C GLU A 28 -11.72 12.51 22.49
N LEU A 29 -12.82 11.85 22.86
CA LEU A 29 -13.93 12.47 23.60
C LEU A 29 -14.15 11.73 24.93
N ARG A 30 -14.07 12.46 26.04
CA ARG A 30 -14.44 11.95 27.36
C ARG A 30 -15.61 12.76 27.94
N ALA A 31 -16.69 12.09 28.29
CA ALA A 31 -17.87 12.73 28.86
C ALA A 31 -18.34 12.04 30.14
N SER A 32 -18.77 12.82 31.12
CA SER A 32 -19.45 12.32 32.31
C SER A 32 -20.75 13.08 32.54
N GLY A 33 -21.89 12.40 32.53
CA GLY A 33 -23.22 13.00 32.74
C GLY A 33 -24.33 12.26 31.99
N ASP A 34 -25.58 12.63 32.28
CA ASP A 34 -26.77 11.96 31.72
C ASP A 34 -27.21 12.49 30.35
N GLY A 35 -26.46 13.45 29.79
CA GLY A 35 -26.70 14.00 28.46
C GLY A 35 -26.21 13.08 27.34
N PRO A 36 -26.75 13.21 26.12
CA PRO A 36 -26.27 12.45 24.97
C PRO A 36 -24.82 12.82 24.63
N THR A 37 -24.00 11.81 24.35
CA THR A 37 -22.57 12.00 24.01
C THR A 37 -22.29 11.44 22.62
N GLU A 38 -21.77 12.27 21.72
CA GLU A 38 -21.50 11.86 20.33
C GLU A 38 -20.11 12.27 19.84
N LEU A 39 -19.37 11.32 19.24
CA LEU A 39 -18.13 11.57 18.51
C LEU A 39 -18.32 11.21 17.03
N LYS A 40 -18.15 12.19 16.14
CA LYS A 40 -18.15 11.97 14.69
C LYS A 40 -16.79 12.30 14.09
N MET A 41 -16.20 11.34 13.38
CA MET A 41 -14.89 11.50 12.77
C MET A 41 -14.88 11.03 11.31
N SER A 42 -14.28 11.83 10.42
CA SER A 42 -13.98 11.45 9.05
C SER A 42 -12.48 11.61 8.74
N GLY A 43 -11.80 10.52 8.40
CA GLY A 43 -10.36 10.51 8.11
C GLY A 43 -9.60 9.33 8.72
N GLY A 44 -8.27 9.37 8.66
CA GLY A 44 -7.39 8.23 8.95
C GLY A 44 -6.79 8.15 10.37
N GLY A 45 -7.32 8.90 11.34
CA GLY A 45 -6.82 8.88 12.72
C GLY A 45 -7.61 7.93 13.62
N LEU A 46 -7.03 7.56 14.77
CA LEU A 46 -7.68 6.81 15.84
C LEU A 46 -8.82 7.64 16.45
N ALA A 47 -9.99 7.03 16.70
CA ALA A 47 -11.03 7.67 17.51
C ALA A 47 -11.29 6.90 18.81
N GLU A 48 -11.27 7.61 19.93
CA GLU A 48 -11.63 7.09 21.24
C GLU A 48 -12.80 7.88 21.84
N LEU A 49 -13.87 7.19 22.21
CA LEU A 49 -15.00 7.74 22.94
C LEU A 49 -15.17 7.04 24.29
N ARG A 50 -15.09 7.78 25.38
CA ARG A 50 -15.35 7.27 26.73
C ARG A 50 -16.44 8.08 27.41
N ALA A 51 -17.54 7.43 27.78
CA ALA A 51 -18.68 8.08 28.40
C ALA A 51 -19.12 7.35 29.67
N SER A 52 -19.41 8.12 30.72
CA SER A 52 -19.97 7.61 31.97
C SER A 52 -21.25 8.36 32.35
N GLY A 53 -22.40 7.70 32.36
CA GLY A 53 -23.71 8.28 32.69
C GLY A 53 -24.88 7.57 32.01
N GLY A 54 -26.11 7.98 32.31
CA GLY A 54 -27.34 7.36 31.79
C GLY A 54 -27.71 7.76 30.36
N GLY A 55 -26.98 8.71 29.77
CA GLY A 55 -27.26 9.24 28.43
C GLY A 55 -26.85 8.29 27.30
N PRO A 56 -27.44 8.42 26.10
CA PRO A 56 -27.05 7.63 24.93
C PRO A 56 -25.65 8.04 24.43
N VAL A 57 -24.86 7.06 24.00
CA VAL A 57 -23.46 7.25 23.57
C VAL A 57 -23.29 6.75 22.15
N GLU A 58 -22.83 7.62 21.23
CA GLU A 58 -22.68 7.27 19.82
C GLU A 58 -21.29 7.65 19.25
N LEU A 59 -20.61 6.68 18.61
CA LEU A 59 -19.38 6.90 17.85
C LEU A 59 -19.62 6.59 16.38
N ARG A 60 -19.42 7.58 15.50
CA ARG A 60 -19.51 7.41 14.04
C ARG A 60 -18.19 7.72 13.37
N MET A 61 -17.72 6.77 12.57
CA MET A 61 -16.46 6.89 11.83
C MET A 61 -16.59 6.52 10.36
N SER A 62 -15.87 7.27 9.53
CA SER A 62 -15.56 6.91 8.16
C SER A 62 -14.06 7.07 7.90
N GLY A 63 -13.38 6.04 7.39
CA GLY A 63 -11.95 6.16 7.02
C GLY A 63 -11.01 5.00 7.37
N GLY A 64 -11.48 3.77 7.57
CA GLY A 64 -10.62 2.58 7.60
C GLY A 64 -9.64 2.45 8.78
N CYS A 65 -9.74 3.32 9.78
CA CYS A 65 -8.82 3.38 10.91
C CYS A 65 -9.50 2.93 12.22
N PRO A 66 -8.73 2.66 13.29
CA PRO A 66 -9.29 2.02 14.48
C PRO A 66 -10.24 2.92 15.28
N ALA A 67 -11.23 2.29 15.91
CA ALA A 67 -12.28 2.95 16.68
C ALA A 67 -12.50 2.23 18.02
N GLU A 68 -12.51 2.97 19.13
CA GLU A 68 -12.83 2.42 20.46
C GLU A 68 -13.96 3.24 21.12
N LEU A 69 -15.05 2.57 21.52
CA LEU A 69 -16.11 3.16 22.34
C LEU A 69 -16.19 2.43 23.67
N ARG A 70 -16.11 3.18 24.77
CA ARG A 70 -16.44 2.70 26.12
C ARG A 70 -17.59 3.49 26.73
N ALA A 71 -18.65 2.80 27.10
CA ALA A 71 -19.80 3.39 27.78
C ALA A 71 -20.07 2.65 29.10
N SER A 72 -20.39 3.41 30.14
CA SER A 72 -20.83 2.89 31.43
C SER A 72 -21.98 3.74 31.99
N GLY A 73 -23.01 3.13 32.56
CA GLY A 73 -24.00 3.88 33.36
C GLY A 73 -25.46 3.85 32.91
N GLY A 74 -25.93 2.84 32.16
CA GLY A 74 -27.36 2.65 31.88
C GLY A 74 -27.78 2.97 30.45
N GLY A 75 -27.16 3.97 29.82
CA GLY A 75 -27.57 4.44 28.49
C GLY A 75 -27.25 3.46 27.34
N PRO A 76 -27.94 3.58 26.19
CA PRO A 76 -27.63 2.80 25.01
C PRO A 76 -26.32 3.26 24.34
N ALA A 77 -25.52 2.31 23.86
CA ALA A 77 -24.25 2.56 23.19
C ALA A 77 -24.27 2.08 21.74
N GLU A 78 -23.93 2.95 20.78
CA GLU A 78 -23.86 2.60 19.36
C GLU A 78 -22.52 3.03 18.74
N LEU A 79 -21.86 2.12 18.02
CA LEU A 79 -20.68 2.41 17.21
C LEU A 79 -20.94 2.02 15.76
N ARG A 80 -20.74 2.98 14.85
CA ARG A 80 -20.86 2.80 13.41
C ARG A 80 -19.54 3.15 12.72
N MET A 81 -18.98 2.18 11.99
CA MET A 81 -17.77 2.37 11.19
C MET A 81 -18.02 2.02 9.72
N SER A 82 -17.49 2.86 8.82
CA SER A 82 -17.23 2.51 7.43
C SER A 82 -15.74 2.56 7.08
N GLY A 83 -15.21 1.42 6.61
CA GLY A 83 -13.79 1.18 6.31
C GLY A 83 -13.20 0.08 7.19
N GLY A 84 -12.24 -0.69 6.70
CA GLY A 84 -11.75 -1.93 7.32
C GLY A 84 -10.86 -1.80 8.58
N GLY A 85 -11.07 -0.80 9.43
CA GLY A 85 -10.31 -0.60 10.67
C GLY A 85 -10.69 -1.59 11.77
N LEU A 86 -9.84 -1.70 12.80
CA LEU A 86 -10.16 -2.44 14.04
C LEU A 86 -11.21 -1.68 14.84
N VAL A 87 -12.26 -2.35 15.31
CA VAL A 87 -13.29 -1.72 16.11
C VAL A 87 -13.56 -2.46 17.39
N GLU A 88 -13.64 -1.71 18.48
CA GLU A 88 -14.00 -2.24 19.80
C GLU A 88 -15.11 -1.39 20.43
N LEU A 89 -16.21 -2.04 20.84
CA LEU A 89 -17.25 -1.44 21.69
C LEU A 89 -17.35 -2.19 23.01
N LYS A 90 -17.18 -1.47 24.12
CA LYS A 90 -17.36 -1.96 25.50
C LYS A 90 -18.47 -1.17 26.18
N ALA A 91 -19.60 -1.82 26.47
CA ALA A 91 -20.71 -1.23 27.21
C ALA A 91 -20.93 -1.98 28.53
N SER A 92 -20.97 -1.23 29.64
CA SER A 92 -21.25 -1.77 30.98
C SER A 92 -22.49 -1.12 31.56
N ASP A 93 -23.34 -1.94 32.19
CA ASP A 93 -24.55 -1.55 32.89
C ASP A 93 -25.63 -0.89 32.01
N GLY A 94 -25.54 -1.02 30.68
CA GLY A 94 -26.42 -0.34 29.71
C GLY A 94 -27.59 -1.17 29.17
N ASP A 95 -28.62 -0.48 28.70
CA ASP A 95 -29.84 -1.08 28.13
C ASP A 95 -29.58 -1.80 26.79
N SER A 96 -28.73 -1.24 25.93
CA SER A 96 -28.38 -1.86 24.65
C SER A 96 -27.01 -1.43 24.12
N ALA A 97 -26.37 -2.34 23.39
CA ALA A 97 -25.05 -2.15 22.78
C ALA A 97 -25.11 -2.60 21.32
N LYS A 98 -24.83 -1.69 20.38
CA LYS A 98 -24.97 -1.95 18.96
C LYS A 98 -23.70 -1.60 18.20
N LEU A 99 -23.15 -2.57 17.48
CA LEU A 99 -21.97 -2.42 16.66
C LEU A 99 -22.31 -2.62 15.18
N ARG A 100 -21.99 -1.64 14.33
CA ARG A 100 -22.13 -1.73 12.87
C ARG A 100 -20.80 -1.43 12.20
N ALA A 101 -20.26 -2.39 11.46
CA ALA A 101 -19.01 -2.21 10.73
C ALA A 101 -19.15 -2.67 9.26
N SER A 102 -18.57 -1.91 8.34
CA SER A 102 -18.41 -2.30 6.93
C SER A 102 -16.95 -2.15 6.51
N GLY A 103 -16.44 -3.10 5.69
CA GLY A 103 -15.07 -3.06 5.18
C GLY A 103 -14.12 -4.17 5.64
N GLY A 104 -14.62 -5.22 6.31
CA GLY A 104 -13.86 -6.46 6.56
C GLY A 104 -12.81 -6.44 7.68
N GLY A 105 -12.71 -5.35 8.45
CA GLY A 105 -11.81 -5.25 9.60
C GLY A 105 -12.29 -6.02 10.85
N PRO A 106 -11.40 -6.35 11.81
CA PRO A 106 -11.77 -6.98 13.08
C PRO A 106 -12.75 -6.12 13.88
N ALA A 107 -13.80 -6.76 14.41
CA ALA A 107 -14.86 -6.10 15.17
C ALA A 107 -15.16 -6.86 16.47
N GLU A 108 -15.03 -6.18 17.59
CA GLU A 108 -15.25 -6.73 18.93
C GLU A 108 -16.35 -5.96 19.67
N LEU A 109 -17.31 -6.69 20.25
CA LEU A 109 -18.43 -6.16 21.02
C LEU A 109 -18.47 -6.84 22.38
N MET A 110 -18.23 -6.08 23.45
CA MET A 110 -18.42 -6.51 24.84
C MET A 110 -19.57 -5.72 25.46
N ALA A 111 -20.60 -6.42 25.95
CA ALA A 111 -21.71 -5.82 26.68
C ALA A 111 -21.98 -6.60 27.97
N SER A 112 -22.09 -5.90 29.09
CA SER A 112 -22.44 -6.49 30.39
C SER A 112 -23.58 -5.72 31.05
N GLY A 113 -24.65 -6.40 31.46
CA GLY A 113 -25.79 -5.79 32.15
C GLY A 113 -26.98 -6.77 32.26
N VAL A 114 -27.88 -6.53 33.23
CA VAL A 114 -28.98 -7.45 33.57
C VAL A 114 -30.04 -7.58 32.47
N HIS A 115 -30.15 -6.56 31.59
CA HIS A 115 -31.07 -6.49 30.44
C HIS A 115 -30.36 -6.15 29.11
N ALA A 116 -29.04 -6.27 29.05
CA ALA A 116 -28.25 -5.75 27.93
C ALA A 116 -28.54 -6.50 26.62
N MET A 117 -29.11 -5.81 25.64
CA MET A 117 -29.27 -6.29 24.26
C MET A 117 -28.01 -5.96 23.45
N ALA A 118 -27.20 -6.97 23.11
CA ALA A 118 -26.02 -6.82 22.26
C ALA A 118 -26.32 -7.23 20.81
N ARG A 119 -26.04 -6.34 19.85
CA ARG A 119 -26.25 -6.62 18.42
C ARG A 119 -25.04 -6.17 17.60
N CYS A 120 -24.36 -7.12 16.98
CA CYS A 120 -23.25 -6.87 16.06
C CYS A 120 -23.70 -7.16 14.62
N GLU A 121 -23.58 -6.18 13.73
CA GLU A 121 -23.86 -6.30 12.30
C GLU A 121 -22.62 -5.93 11.49
N VAL A 122 -22.04 -6.93 10.82
CA VAL A 122 -20.85 -6.76 9.97
C VAL A 122 -21.23 -7.11 8.53
N VAL A 123 -20.96 -6.22 7.58
CA VAL A 123 -21.23 -6.44 6.16
C VAL A 123 -19.92 -6.75 5.42
N ALA A 124 -19.80 -8.02 4.99
CA ALA A 124 -18.85 -8.66 4.04
C ALA A 124 -17.72 -9.57 4.60
N GLY A 125 -17.67 -10.83 4.09
CA GLY A 125 -16.49 -11.39 3.42
C GLY A 125 -15.42 -12.19 4.17
N GLY A 126 -15.59 -12.59 5.44
CA GLY A 126 -14.55 -13.36 6.15
C GLY A 126 -15.12 -14.22 7.28
N ARG A 127 -14.54 -15.39 7.50
CA ARG A 127 -14.95 -16.37 8.52
C ARG A 127 -14.19 -16.08 9.83
N TRP A 128 -14.91 -15.75 10.91
CA TRP A 128 -14.32 -15.45 12.22
C TRP A 128 -14.89 -16.38 13.30
N SER A 129 -14.03 -16.76 14.24
CA SER A 129 -14.28 -17.73 15.31
C SER A 129 -15.32 -17.20 16.32
N PRO A 130 -16.43 -17.93 16.58
CA PRO A 130 -17.32 -17.65 17.69
C PRO A 130 -16.94 -18.54 18.87
N PHE A 131 -15.83 -18.25 19.56
CA PHE A 131 -15.57 -18.84 20.87
C PHE A 131 -15.26 -17.75 21.88
N SER A 132 -16.33 -17.13 22.37
CA SER A 132 -16.30 -16.29 23.55
C SER A 132 -16.86 -17.08 24.73
N THR A 133 -16.19 -16.93 25.86
CA THR A 133 -16.54 -17.38 27.22
C THR A 133 -17.98 -17.03 27.67
N ALA A 134 -18.74 -16.29 26.86
CA ALA A 134 -20.17 -16.01 26.98
C ALA A 134 -21.10 -17.25 26.88
N GLY A 135 -20.70 -18.31 26.16
CA GLY A 135 -21.53 -19.54 26.04
C GLY A 135 -21.78 -20.24 27.39
N ILE A 136 -20.84 -20.08 28.33
CA ILE A 136 -20.91 -20.68 29.67
C ILE A 136 -21.73 -19.79 30.62
N ARG A 137 -21.61 -18.46 30.53
CA ARG A 137 -22.48 -17.53 31.28
C ARG A 137 -23.97 -17.72 30.94
N ARG A 138 -24.30 -17.99 29.67
CA ARG A 138 -25.68 -18.27 29.24
C ARG A 138 -26.20 -19.60 29.81
N ARG A 139 -25.38 -20.66 29.85
CA ARG A 139 -25.75 -21.94 30.49
C ARG A 139 -25.90 -21.82 32.01
N LEU A 140 -25.10 -20.97 32.66
CA LEU A 140 -25.25 -20.66 34.09
C LEU A 140 -26.52 -19.85 34.38
N LEU A 141 -26.91 -18.92 33.51
CA LEU A 141 -28.18 -18.17 33.60
C LEU A 141 -29.41 -19.05 33.31
N GLU A 142 -29.35 -19.94 32.32
CA GLU A 142 -30.44 -20.88 32.01
C GLU A 142 -30.67 -21.90 33.14
N ALA A 143 -29.62 -22.35 33.83
CA ALA A 143 -29.74 -23.21 35.00
C ALA A 143 -30.38 -22.50 36.22
N VAL A 144 -30.25 -21.17 36.31
CA VAL A 144 -30.85 -20.34 37.37
C VAL A 144 -32.30 -19.95 37.04
N LEU A 145 -32.67 -19.86 35.75
CA LEU A 145 -34.00 -19.38 35.31
C LEU A 145 -35.06 -20.48 35.11
N CYS A 146 -34.70 -21.77 35.16
CA CYS A 146 -35.68 -22.85 35.21
C CYS A 146 -36.24 -23.01 36.63
N GLY A 147 -37.18 -22.13 37.00
CA GLY A 147 -37.89 -22.21 38.28
C GLY A 147 -38.76 -21.01 38.64
N ALA A 148 -39.61 -20.51 37.75
CA ALA A 148 -40.71 -19.62 38.17
C ALA A 148 -41.87 -19.61 37.17
N THR A 149 -42.80 -20.55 37.31
CA THR A 149 -44.14 -20.42 36.72
C THR A 149 -44.98 -19.45 37.56
N SER A 150 -45.61 -18.51 36.86
CA SER A 150 -46.34 -17.37 37.41
C SER A 150 -47.73 -17.78 37.92
N HIS A 151 -48.08 -17.44 39.17
CA HIS A 151 -49.49 -17.25 39.55
C HIS A 151 -49.69 -16.02 40.45
N LYS A 152 -50.44 -15.07 39.90
CA LYS A 152 -50.94 -13.84 40.54
C LYS A 152 -51.85 -14.15 41.74
N ARG A 153 -51.70 -13.40 42.84
CA ARG A 153 -52.86 -12.80 43.55
C ARG A 153 -52.48 -11.63 44.48
N LYS A 154 -53.45 -10.73 44.60
CA LYS A 154 -53.47 -9.38 45.20
C LYS A 154 -53.21 -9.32 46.71
N LYS A 155 -52.59 -8.20 47.12
CA LYS A 155 -52.75 -7.36 48.34
C LYS A 155 -53.07 -8.05 49.68
N GLY A 156 -52.18 -7.83 50.65
CA GLY A 156 -52.44 -7.88 52.10
C GLY A 156 -51.13 -7.77 52.88
N ALA A 157 -51.04 -6.84 53.82
CA ALA A 157 -49.84 -6.51 54.59
C ALA A 157 -49.50 -7.57 55.64
N GLU A 158 -48.21 -7.87 55.86
CA GLU A 158 -47.59 -8.21 57.16
C GLU A 158 -46.05 -8.44 57.04
N SER A 159 -45.33 -8.18 58.13
CA SER A 159 -43.86 -8.17 58.33
C SER A 159 -43.22 -9.58 58.32
N PRO A 160 -41.89 -9.75 58.17
CA PRO A 160 -41.27 -10.92 57.56
C PRO A 160 -41.04 -12.10 58.53
N ARG A 161 -41.23 -13.33 58.03
CA ARG A 161 -40.66 -14.55 58.62
C ARG A 161 -39.64 -15.12 57.64
N SER A 162 -38.43 -15.38 58.13
CA SER A 162 -37.34 -16.04 57.42
C SER A 162 -37.72 -17.47 57.07
N ILE A 163 -37.93 -17.72 55.77
CA ILE A 163 -38.01 -19.07 55.22
C ILE A 163 -36.58 -19.48 54.85
N PRO A 164 -36.03 -20.60 55.36
CA PRO A 164 -34.73 -21.10 54.88
C PRO A 164 -34.85 -21.46 53.38
N PRO A 165 -33.83 -21.20 52.56
CA PRO A 165 -33.90 -21.50 51.13
C PRO A 165 -34.15 -23.01 50.94
N PRO A 166 -34.97 -23.41 49.94
CA PRO A 166 -35.23 -24.82 49.67
C PRO A 166 -33.91 -25.53 49.30
N PRO A 167 -33.74 -26.81 49.64
CA PRO A 167 -32.48 -27.57 49.46
C PRO A 167 -31.99 -27.65 48.00
N ASP A 168 -32.78 -27.22 47.03
CA ASP A 168 -32.45 -27.20 45.61
C ASP A 168 -31.69 -25.93 45.17
N GLU A 169 -31.83 -24.80 45.87
CA GLU A 169 -31.10 -23.55 45.55
C GLU A 169 -29.66 -23.56 46.06
N GLU A 170 -29.43 -24.02 47.29
CA GLU A 170 -28.08 -24.23 47.83
C GLU A 170 -27.30 -25.23 46.94
N ARG A 171 -27.96 -26.30 46.51
CA ARG A 171 -27.38 -27.29 45.59
C ARG A 171 -27.08 -26.74 44.20
N ARG A 172 -27.84 -25.75 43.72
CA ARG A 172 -27.56 -25.04 42.45
C ARG A 172 -26.38 -24.09 42.60
N LEU A 173 -26.30 -23.35 43.70
CA LEU A 173 -25.18 -22.45 44.02
C LEU A 173 -23.87 -23.22 44.22
N GLU A 174 -23.93 -24.39 44.86
CA GLU A 174 -22.78 -25.27 45.05
C GLU A 174 -22.26 -25.81 43.71
N LYS A 175 -23.14 -26.28 42.82
CA LYS A 175 -22.78 -26.66 41.44
C LYS A 175 -22.18 -25.50 40.63
N LEU A 176 -22.70 -24.29 40.79
CA LEU A 176 -22.16 -23.07 40.16
C LEU A 176 -20.74 -22.77 40.64
N SER A 177 -20.51 -22.89 41.95
CA SER A 177 -19.19 -22.73 42.57
C SER A 177 -18.20 -23.78 42.05
N GLU A 178 -18.62 -25.05 41.99
CA GLU A 178 -17.81 -26.14 41.43
C GLU A 178 -17.43 -25.90 39.97
N LEU A 179 -18.37 -25.46 39.13
CA LEU A 179 -18.10 -25.15 37.72
C LEU A 179 -17.13 -23.97 37.54
N LEU A 180 -17.26 -22.92 38.36
CA LEU A 180 -16.34 -21.78 38.33
C LEU A 180 -14.93 -22.19 38.79
N GLN A 181 -14.83 -23.04 39.81
CA GLN A 181 -13.55 -23.59 40.25
C GLN A 181 -12.92 -24.51 39.19
N ALA A 182 -13.73 -25.28 38.47
CA ALA A 182 -13.26 -26.11 37.35
C ALA A 182 -12.70 -25.25 36.20
N GLU A 183 -13.40 -24.20 35.78
CA GLU A 183 -12.92 -23.28 34.73
C GLU A 183 -11.64 -22.54 35.17
N ALA A 184 -11.56 -22.14 36.45
CA ALA A 184 -10.35 -21.51 36.99
C ALA A 184 -9.15 -22.48 37.06
N ARG A 185 -9.39 -23.78 37.21
CA ARG A 185 -8.34 -24.82 37.12
C ARG A 185 -7.93 -25.05 35.67
N GLU A 186 -8.90 -25.12 34.74
CA GLU A 186 -8.61 -25.24 33.31
C GLU A 186 -7.85 -24.03 32.77
N SER A 187 -8.24 -22.81 33.17
CA SER A 187 -7.56 -21.57 32.77
C SER A 187 -6.10 -21.57 33.24
N ARG A 188 -5.84 -21.96 34.49
CA ARG A 188 -4.47 -22.13 35.01
C ARG A 188 -3.69 -23.20 34.25
N SER A 189 -4.31 -24.34 33.96
CA SER A 189 -3.71 -25.42 33.18
C SER A 189 -3.35 -24.97 31.75
N ARG A 190 -4.21 -24.17 31.09
CA ARG A 190 -3.92 -23.58 29.77
C ARG A 190 -2.73 -22.62 29.82
N GLU A 191 -2.67 -21.78 30.86
CA GLU A 191 -1.56 -20.83 31.06
C GLU A 191 -0.23 -21.54 31.34
N GLU A 192 -0.25 -22.58 32.18
CA GLU A 192 0.92 -23.44 32.46
C GLU A 192 1.38 -24.19 31.19
N ALA A 193 0.44 -24.71 30.39
CA ALA A 193 0.75 -25.36 29.13
C ALA A 193 1.35 -24.38 28.11
N GLU A 194 0.87 -23.14 28.05
CA GLU A 194 1.45 -22.11 27.18
C GLU A 194 2.87 -21.73 27.63
N LYS A 195 3.09 -21.54 28.94
CA LYS A 195 4.42 -21.28 29.50
C LYS A 195 5.39 -22.42 29.18
N LYS A 196 4.95 -23.67 29.36
CA LYS A 196 5.75 -24.85 29.03
C LYS A 196 6.13 -24.88 27.54
N ARG A 197 5.18 -24.62 26.65
CA ARG A 197 5.45 -24.52 25.19
C ARG A 197 6.46 -23.42 24.85
N LYS A 198 6.38 -22.27 25.52
CA LYS A 198 7.33 -21.16 25.33
C LYS A 198 8.74 -21.53 25.78
N ILE A 199 8.87 -22.26 26.90
CA ILE A 199 10.15 -22.78 27.38
C ILE A 199 10.72 -23.80 26.38
N GLU A 200 9.91 -24.78 25.96
CA GLU A 200 10.32 -25.79 24.97
C GLU A 200 10.78 -25.15 23.65
N ALA A 201 10.06 -24.13 23.15
CA ALA A 201 10.44 -23.39 21.96
C ALA A 201 11.75 -22.60 22.13
N PHE A 202 11.98 -22.02 23.32
CA PHE A 202 13.23 -21.32 23.63
C PHE A 202 14.42 -22.29 23.67
N GLU A 203 14.25 -23.46 24.31
CA GLU A 203 15.27 -24.52 24.35
C GLU A 203 15.57 -25.07 22.95
N GLU A 204 14.55 -25.24 22.10
CA GLU A 204 14.71 -25.62 20.68
C GLU A 204 15.57 -24.58 19.94
N MET A 205 15.24 -23.29 20.06
CA MET A 205 16.00 -22.20 19.43
C MET A 205 17.45 -22.14 19.94
N GLN A 206 17.66 -22.32 21.24
CA GLN A 206 19.00 -22.37 21.84
C GLN A 206 19.81 -23.55 21.29
N GLY A 207 19.21 -24.74 21.21
CA GLY A 207 19.86 -25.92 20.65
C GLY A 207 20.24 -25.76 19.18
N VAL A 208 19.40 -25.09 18.38
CA VAL A 208 19.69 -24.78 16.96
C VAL A 208 20.88 -23.82 16.85
N VAL A 209 20.91 -22.77 17.66
CA VAL A 209 22.00 -21.78 17.62
C VAL A 209 23.33 -22.38 18.07
N LEU A 210 23.32 -23.27 19.07
CA LEU A 210 24.52 -23.99 19.49
C LEU A 210 25.11 -24.83 18.35
N ARG A 211 24.29 -25.60 17.63
CA ARG A 211 24.76 -26.38 16.46
C ARG A 211 25.31 -25.49 15.35
N LEU A 212 24.75 -24.30 15.18
CA LEU A 212 25.24 -23.32 14.21
C LEU A 212 26.60 -22.72 14.61
N GLN A 213 26.87 -22.62 15.91
CA GLN A 213 28.11 -22.08 16.48
C GLN A 213 29.25 -23.11 16.59
N GLU A 214 28.99 -24.39 16.27
CA GLU A 214 30.03 -25.41 16.26
C GLU A 214 31.15 -25.08 15.25
N THR A 215 32.40 -25.26 15.67
CA THR A 215 33.59 -24.88 14.89
C THR A 215 34.36 -26.11 14.42
N GLY A 216 34.70 -26.15 13.13
CA GLY A 216 35.59 -27.14 12.50
C GLY A 216 35.29 -27.26 10.99
N GLU A 217 36.28 -27.67 10.20
CA GLU A 217 36.19 -27.71 8.72
C GLU A 217 35.16 -28.74 8.22
N ASP A 218 34.86 -29.79 8.99
CA ASP A 218 33.92 -30.84 8.61
C ASP A 218 32.45 -30.58 9.02
N PHE A 219 32.16 -29.45 9.68
CA PHE A 219 30.81 -29.16 10.21
C PHE A 219 29.93 -28.30 9.28
N ASP A 220 30.36 -28.01 8.04
CA ASP A 220 29.59 -27.18 7.10
C ASP A 220 28.20 -27.72 6.82
N LEU A 221 28.07 -29.05 6.65
CA LEU A 221 26.77 -29.71 6.44
C LEU A 221 25.87 -29.57 7.67
N GLN A 222 26.42 -29.79 8.87
CA GLN A 222 25.65 -29.66 10.12
C GLN A 222 25.22 -28.20 10.37
N ARG A 223 26.08 -27.24 10.03
CA ARG A 223 25.75 -25.80 10.10
C ARG A 223 24.72 -25.42 9.05
N ALA A 224 24.75 -26.01 7.85
CA ALA A 224 23.73 -25.82 6.82
C ALA A 224 22.37 -26.36 7.27
N ASP A 225 22.32 -27.52 7.92
CA ASP A 225 21.11 -28.07 8.52
C ASP A 225 20.57 -27.18 9.65
N ALA A 226 21.46 -26.67 10.51
CA ALA A 226 21.09 -25.71 11.55
C ALA A 226 20.55 -24.40 10.94
N ALA A 227 21.14 -23.90 9.86
CA ALA A 227 20.64 -22.73 9.14
C ALA A 227 19.27 -22.96 8.50
N ALA A 228 19.04 -24.14 7.92
CA ALA A 228 17.72 -24.54 7.41
C ALA A 228 16.65 -24.56 8.52
N GLU A 229 17.04 -24.97 9.73
CA GLU A 229 16.15 -24.97 10.89
C GLU A 229 15.88 -23.56 11.42
N VAL A 230 16.90 -22.68 11.47
CA VAL A 230 16.69 -21.25 11.75
C VAL A 230 15.70 -20.64 10.75
N ARG A 231 15.87 -20.94 9.46
CA ARG A 231 14.95 -20.50 8.40
C ARG A 231 13.53 -20.99 8.68
N ARG A 232 13.34 -22.25 9.06
CA ARG A 232 12.02 -22.83 9.38
C ARG A 232 11.37 -22.12 10.57
N LEU A 233 12.10 -21.97 11.68
CA LEU A 233 11.61 -21.34 12.90
C LEU A 233 11.27 -19.86 12.69
N ALA A 234 12.06 -19.13 11.91
CA ALA A 234 11.86 -17.71 11.64
C ALA A 234 10.77 -17.41 10.59
N LYS A 235 10.28 -18.42 9.85
CA LYS A 235 9.40 -18.19 8.68
C LYS A 235 8.12 -17.43 9.03
N ASP A 236 7.37 -17.94 9.99
CA ASP A 236 6.03 -17.43 10.34
C ASP A 236 5.92 -17.02 11.83
N ASN A 237 7.05 -16.86 12.52
CA ASN A 237 7.09 -16.53 13.95
C ASN A 237 7.97 -15.29 14.22
N PRO A 238 7.38 -14.10 14.48
CA PRO A 238 8.14 -12.89 14.76
C PRO A 238 8.92 -12.94 16.08
N GLU A 239 8.39 -13.59 17.12
CA GLU A 239 9.07 -13.76 18.42
C GLU A 239 10.33 -14.63 18.26
N ALA A 240 10.26 -15.67 17.41
CA ALA A 240 11.43 -16.49 17.09
C ALA A 240 12.50 -15.69 16.34
N ARG A 241 12.12 -14.78 15.43
CA ARG A 241 13.09 -13.92 14.72
C ARG A 241 13.91 -13.08 15.69
N GLU A 242 13.26 -12.47 16.67
CA GLU A 242 13.91 -11.67 17.71
C GLU A 242 14.78 -12.56 18.61
N THR A 243 14.22 -13.66 19.12
CA THR A 243 14.91 -14.58 20.03
C THR A 243 16.15 -15.20 19.39
N LEU A 244 16.07 -15.70 18.16
CA LEU A 244 17.20 -16.29 17.44
C LEU A 244 18.32 -15.28 17.21
N ALA A 245 17.98 -14.02 16.92
CA ALA A 245 18.97 -12.96 16.78
C ALA A 245 19.65 -12.64 18.13
N LEU A 246 18.88 -12.54 19.21
CA LEU A 246 19.40 -12.33 20.58
C LEU A 246 20.29 -13.48 21.06
N LEU A 247 19.98 -14.71 20.67
CA LEU A 247 20.82 -15.90 20.94
C LEU A 247 22.12 -15.90 20.11
N GLY A 248 22.27 -14.99 19.15
CA GLY A 248 23.50 -14.85 18.35
C GLY A 248 23.53 -15.71 17.09
N ALA A 249 22.38 -15.98 16.46
CA ALA A 249 22.33 -16.73 15.20
C ALA A 249 22.98 -15.98 14.02
N ILE A 250 22.95 -14.64 14.01
CA ILE A 250 23.32 -13.83 12.83
C ILE A 250 24.80 -14.00 12.43
N PRO A 251 25.81 -13.82 13.32
CA PRO A 251 27.20 -13.90 12.90
C PRO A 251 27.61 -15.27 12.32
N PRO A 252 27.23 -16.42 12.91
CA PRO A 252 27.48 -17.73 12.31
C PRO A 252 26.79 -17.94 10.95
N LEU A 253 25.55 -17.46 10.76
CA LEU A 253 24.88 -17.51 9.45
C LEU A 253 25.65 -16.70 8.39
N VAL A 254 26.18 -15.53 8.77
CA VAL A 254 27.01 -14.71 7.88
C VAL A 254 28.34 -15.39 7.58
N GLY A 255 28.94 -16.06 8.57
CA GLY A 255 30.15 -16.86 8.37
C GLY A 255 29.94 -18.09 7.47
N LEU A 256 28.74 -18.69 7.50
CA LEU A 256 28.39 -19.81 6.62
C LEU A 256 28.33 -19.43 5.13
N LEU A 257 28.34 -18.13 4.81
CA LEU A 257 28.51 -17.64 3.44
C LEU A 257 29.94 -17.80 2.91
N ASP A 258 30.91 -18.17 3.75
CA ASP A 258 32.27 -18.52 3.31
C ASP A 258 32.44 -20.03 3.02
N ALA A 259 31.42 -20.85 3.31
CA ALA A 259 31.51 -22.31 3.20
C ALA A 259 31.57 -22.78 1.74
N GLU A 260 32.06 -23.99 1.53
CA GLU A 260 32.01 -24.62 0.21
C GLU A 260 30.64 -25.29 0.00
N GLY A 261 29.78 -24.71 -0.83
CA GLY A 261 28.57 -25.39 -1.29
C GLY A 261 27.35 -24.51 -1.46
N SER A 262 26.62 -24.72 -2.56
CA SER A 262 25.40 -23.97 -2.86
C SER A 262 24.29 -24.17 -1.84
N GLU A 263 24.20 -25.34 -1.20
CA GLU A 263 23.18 -25.63 -0.18
C GLU A 263 23.42 -24.81 1.09
N SER A 264 24.66 -24.75 1.58
CA SER A 264 25.06 -23.92 2.72
C SER A 264 24.72 -22.45 2.49
N HIS A 265 25.06 -21.92 1.30
CA HIS A 265 24.72 -20.55 0.92
C HIS A 265 23.22 -20.30 0.92
N ILE A 266 22.43 -21.17 0.29
CA ILE A 266 20.98 -21.00 0.17
C ILE A 266 20.31 -21.05 1.55
N SER A 267 20.70 -22.00 2.40
CA SER A 267 20.18 -22.12 3.77
C SER A 267 20.52 -20.88 4.61
N ALA A 268 21.77 -20.41 4.55
CA ALA A 268 22.21 -19.21 5.24
C ALA A 268 21.46 -17.95 4.77
N LEU A 269 21.39 -17.73 3.45
CA LEU A 269 20.75 -16.55 2.86
C LEU A 269 19.26 -16.50 3.22
N TYR A 270 18.52 -17.61 3.09
CA TYR A 270 17.10 -17.61 3.43
C TYR A 270 16.83 -17.57 4.94
N ALA A 271 17.75 -18.08 5.78
CA ALA A 271 17.67 -17.87 7.23
C ALA A 271 17.81 -16.38 7.57
N LEU A 272 18.83 -15.71 7.01
CA LEU A 272 19.03 -14.27 7.16
C LEU A 272 17.83 -13.46 6.63
N LEU A 273 17.27 -13.85 5.49
CA LEU A 273 16.05 -13.24 4.95
C LEU A 273 14.92 -13.30 5.97
N ASN A 274 14.60 -14.50 6.48
CA ASN A 274 13.49 -14.71 7.40
C ASN A 274 13.69 -13.99 8.73
N LEU A 275 14.91 -13.94 9.27
CA LEU A 275 15.23 -13.17 10.48
C LEU A 275 14.96 -11.67 10.29
N GLY A 276 15.13 -11.14 9.09
CA GLY A 276 14.88 -9.73 8.77
C GLY A 276 13.42 -9.38 8.47
N ILE A 277 12.51 -10.35 8.25
CA ILE A 277 11.12 -10.04 7.86
C ILE A 277 10.43 -9.30 9.01
N GLY A 278 9.99 -8.06 8.76
CA GLY A 278 9.27 -7.24 9.75
C GLY A 278 10.08 -6.87 11.00
N ASN A 279 11.41 -7.08 11.00
CA ASN A 279 12.28 -6.78 12.15
C ASN A 279 13.46 -5.91 11.72
N ASP A 280 13.38 -4.61 11.98
CA ASP A 280 14.38 -3.64 11.55
C ASP A 280 15.69 -3.73 12.34
N GLU A 281 15.64 -4.14 13.62
CA GLU A 281 16.83 -4.37 14.44
C GLU A 281 17.67 -5.51 13.84
N ASN A 282 17.02 -6.61 13.47
CA ASN A 282 17.66 -7.73 12.80
C ASN A 282 18.22 -7.33 11.43
N LYS A 283 17.48 -6.59 10.60
CA LYS A 283 18.01 -6.08 9.32
C LYS A 283 19.27 -5.24 9.53
N SER A 284 19.30 -4.40 10.55
CA SER A 284 20.47 -3.59 10.88
C SER A 284 21.64 -4.47 11.35
N ALA A 285 21.36 -5.44 12.23
CA ALA A 285 22.36 -6.38 12.75
C ALA A 285 22.99 -7.23 11.63
N ILE A 286 22.20 -7.71 10.67
CA ILE A 286 22.69 -8.50 9.51
C ILE A 286 23.68 -7.67 8.67
N VAL A 287 23.35 -6.40 8.38
CA VAL A 287 24.26 -5.51 7.63
C VAL A 287 25.53 -5.21 8.44
N LYS A 288 25.40 -4.92 9.74
CA LYS A 288 26.54 -4.69 10.64
C LYS A 288 27.46 -5.91 10.80
N ALA A 289 26.90 -7.11 10.73
CA ALA A 289 27.65 -8.37 10.76
C ALA A 289 28.46 -8.62 9.47
N GLY A 290 28.31 -7.77 8.44
CA GLY A 290 29.10 -7.87 7.20
C GLY A 290 28.47 -8.73 6.11
N ALA A 291 27.19 -9.10 6.22
CA ALA A 291 26.50 -9.94 5.23
C ALA A 291 26.62 -9.42 3.80
N VAL A 292 26.56 -8.11 3.60
CA VAL A 292 26.71 -7.48 2.27
C VAL A 292 28.06 -7.81 1.66
N HIS A 293 29.16 -7.68 2.41
CA HIS A 293 30.51 -7.96 1.92
C HIS A 293 30.68 -9.43 1.55
N LYS A 294 30.13 -10.35 2.38
CA LYS A 294 30.17 -11.79 2.13
C LYS A 294 29.37 -12.19 0.88
N MET A 295 28.17 -11.63 0.69
CA MET A 295 27.40 -11.85 -0.53
C MET A 295 28.13 -11.35 -1.77
N LEU A 296 28.87 -10.23 -1.69
CA LEU A 296 29.66 -9.73 -2.82
C LEU A 296 30.86 -10.62 -3.13
N ALA A 297 31.56 -11.12 -2.11
CA ALA A 297 32.63 -12.10 -2.31
C ALA A 297 32.12 -13.37 -3.02
N LEU A 298 30.91 -13.83 -2.69
CA LEU A 298 30.25 -14.95 -3.37
C LEU A 298 29.90 -14.66 -4.83
N ILE A 299 29.55 -13.41 -5.15
CA ILE A 299 29.30 -12.98 -6.53
C ILE A 299 30.61 -12.94 -7.32
N GLU A 300 31.68 -12.42 -6.72
CA GLU A 300 33.00 -12.22 -7.34
C GLU A 300 33.79 -13.52 -7.53
N SER A 301 33.61 -14.51 -6.65
CA SER A 301 34.23 -15.84 -6.77
C SER A 301 33.70 -16.66 -7.96
N GLY A 302 32.69 -16.13 -8.66
CA GLY A 302 32.08 -16.73 -9.84
C GLY A 302 31.01 -17.71 -9.43
N LEU A 303 29.76 -17.21 -9.29
CA LEU A 303 28.59 -18.07 -9.17
C LEU A 303 28.56 -19.01 -10.40
N PRO A 304 28.69 -20.34 -10.23
CA PRO A 304 28.64 -21.25 -11.37
C PRO A 304 27.30 -21.10 -12.09
N THR A 305 27.26 -21.41 -13.38
CA THR A 305 26.06 -21.30 -14.24
C THR A 305 24.84 -22.11 -13.72
N THR A 306 25.04 -22.97 -12.73
CA THR A 306 24.04 -23.74 -11.97
C THR A 306 23.53 -23.05 -10.69
N ALA A 307 24.12 -21.92 -10.26
CA ALA A 307 23.82 -21.21 -8.99
C ALA A 307 22.73 -20.12 -9.10
N THR A 308 21.72 -20.35 -9.95
CA THR A 308 20.60 -19.40 -10.13
C THR A 308 19.87 -19.14 -8.81
N SER A 309 19.66 -20.19 -8.02
CA SER A 309 18.98 -20.09 -6.72
C SER A 309 19.77 -19.30 -5.68
N THR A 310 21.11 -19.33 -5.74
CA THR A 310 21.95 -18.51 -4.85
C THR A 310 21.85 -17.04 -5.22
N ALA A 311 21.88 -16.71 -6.52
CA ALA A 311 21.70 -15.34 -6.99
C ALA A 311 20.32 -14.79 -6.60
N GLU A 312 19.25 -15.57 -6.78
CA GLU A 312 17.89 -15.20 -6.34
C GLU A 312 17.81 -14.99 -4.83
N ALA A 313 18.44 -15.86 -4.04
CA ALA A 313 18.50 -15.70 -2.59
C ALA A 313 19.25 -14.41 -2.19
N ILE A 314 20.35 -14.06 -2.86
CA ILE A 314 21.08 -12.80 -2.64
C ILE A 314 20.17 -11.61 -2.98
N VAL A 315 19.47 -11.63 -4.12
CA VAL A 315 18.52 -10.57 -4.50
C VAL A 315 17.44 -10.40 -3.44
N ALA A 316 16.85 -11.49 -2.95
CA ALA A 316 15.81 -11.46 -1.93
C ALA A 316 16.33 -10.88 -0.60
N VAL A 317 17.54 -11.25 -0.18
CA VAL A 317 18.19 -10.69 1.02
C VAL A 317 18.45 -9.20 0.84
N LEU A 318 19.04 -8.77 -0.29
CA LEU A 318 19.28 -7.35 -0.58
C LEU A 318 17.99 -6.53 -0.63
N LEU A 319 16.92 -7.09 -1.21
CA LEU A 319 15.59 -6.48 -1.20
C LEU A 319 15.08 -6.25 0.22
N SER A 320 15.13 -7.30 1.07
CA SER A 320 14.68 -7.24 2.46
C SER A 320 15.50 -6.26 3.30
N LEU A 321 16.83 -6.32 3.22
CA LEU A 321 17.72 -5.44 3.96
C LEU A 321 17.60 -3.99 3.49
N GLY A 322 17.41 -3.76 2.19
CA GLY A 322 17.23 -2.44 1.59
C GLY A 322 15.91 -1.77 1.96
N ALA A 323 14.93 -2.51 2.50
CA ALA A 323 13.68 -1.93 2.99
C ALA A 323 13.90 -1.02 4.22
N LEU A 324 15.01 -1.18 4.96
CA LEU A 324 15.38 -0.31 6.08
C LEU A 324 16.20 0.90 5.58
N ASP A 325 15.76 2.11 5.89
CA ASP A 325 16.40 3.36 5.47
C ASP A 325 17.88 3.45 5.87
N ALA A 326 18.22 3.03 7.09
CA ALA A 326 19.59 3.06 7.61
C ALA A 326 20.56 2.14 6.83
N ASN A 327 20.05 1.08 6.19
CA ASN A 327 20.86 0.12 5.43
C ASN A 327 21.14 0.59 4.00
N LYS A 328 20.26 1.41 3.41
CA LYS A 328 20.36 1.87 2.02
C LYS A 328 21.73 2.48 1.66
N PRO A 329 22.28 3.44 2.42
CA PRO A 329 23.60 4.01 2.07
C PRO A 329 24.73 2.99 2.20
N ILE A 330 24.64 2.04 3.12
CA ILE A 330 25.68 1.01 3.34
C ILE A 330 25.69 0.03 2.16
N ILE A 331 24.50 -0.46 1.78
CA ILE A 331 24.35 -1.38 0.64
C ILE A 331 24.73 -0.66 -0.66
N GLY A 332 24.28 0.58 -0.85
CA GLY A 332 24.51 1.32 -2.10
C GLY A 332 25.92 1.90 -2.24
N ALA A 333 26.65 2.16 -1.15
CA ALA A 333 28.07 2.50 -1.21
C ALA A 333 28.93 1.35 -1.78
N SER A 334 28.45 0.11 -1.66
CA SER A 334 29.10 -1.07 -2.22
C SER A 334 28.79 -1.17 -3.72
N SER A 335 29.69 -0.66 -4.57
CA SER A 335 29.51 -0.64 -6.03
C SER A 335 29.18 -2.01 -6.63
N GLY A 336 29.69 -3.09 -6.02
CA GLY A 336 29.39 -4.46 -6.40
C GLY A 336 27.92 -4.85 -6.27
N ALA A 337 27.22 -4.37 -5.24
CA ALA A 337 25.83 -4.77 -4.96
C ALA A 337 24.87 -4.19 -6.00
N ILE A 338 25.01 -2.90 -6.30
CA ILE A 338 24.23 -2.24 -7.35
C ILE A 338 24.53 -2.87 -8.71
N ARG A 339 25.80 -3.06 -9.06
CA ARG A 339 26.19 -3.67 -10.35
C ARG A 339 25.61 -5.09 -10.51
N PHE A 340 25.65 -5.89 -9.45
CA PHE A 340 25.04 -7.22 -9.42
C PHE A 340 23.53 -7.15 -9.70
N LEU A 341 22.79 -6.31 -8.96
CA LEU A 341 21.34 -6.16 -9.14
C LEU A 341 20.97 -5.68 -10.56
N VAL A 342 21.74 -4.76 -11.13
CA VAL A 342 21.52 -4.24 -12.49
C VAL A 342 21.77 -5.32 -13.54
N ASN A 343 22.83 -6.11 -13.38
CA ASN A 343 23.11 -7.23 -14.28
C ASN A 343 22.02 -8.31 -14.17
N PHE A 344 21.61 -8.64 -12.94
CA PHE A 344 20.52 -9.60 -12.70
C PHE A 344 19.21 -9.15 -13.34
N PHE A 345 18.88 -7.86 -13.25
CA PHE A 345 17.71 -7.27 -13.90
C PHE A 345 17.79 -7.32 -15.44
N ARG A 346 18.96 -7.02 -16.02
CA ARG A 346 19.16 -6.94 -17.49
C ARG A 346 19.09 -8.31 -18.16
N THR A 347 19.77 -9.30 -17.59
CA THR A 347 19.86 -10.65 -18.13
C THR A 347 19.30 -11.64 -17.13
N PRO A 348 17.95 -11.72 -16.98
CA PRO A 348 17.34 -12.77 -16.19
C PRO A 348 17.70 -14.13 -16.81
N ASN A 349 17.80 -15.16 -15.98
CA ASN A 349 18.11 -16.50 -16.48
C ASN A 349 16.98 -17.01 -17.42
N PRO A 350 17.28 -17.45 -18.66
CA PRO A 350 16.30 -17.99 -19.60
C PRO A 350 15.59 -19.27 -19.12
N ASN A 351 16.13 -19.98 -18.12
CA ASN A 351 15.51 -21.17 -17.52
C ASN A 351 14.51 -20.84 -16.40
N THR A 352 14.46 -19.57 -15.96
CA THR A 352 13.50 -19.07 -14.97
C THR A 352 12.59 -18.06 -15.66
N ASN A 353 11.44 -18.53 -16.16
CA ASN A 353 10.35 -17.68 -16.67
C ASN A 353 9.65 -16.91 -15.53
N SER A 354 10.40 -16.21 -14.69
CA SER A 354 9.84 -15.51 -13.55
C SER A 354 10.04 -14.02 -13.71
N THR A 355 9.00 -13.34 -14.20
CA THR A 355 8.83 -11.89 -14.06
C THR A 355 9.08 -11.44 -12.61
N GLN A 356 8.88 -12.33 -11.62
CA GLN A 356 9.18 -12.04 -10.22
C GLN A 356 10.66 -11.86 -9.93
N SER A 357 11.57 -12.67 -10.49
CA SER A 357 13.00 -12.50 -10.20
C SER A 357 13.51 -11.15 -10.74
N LYS A 358 13.02 -10.72 -11.91
CA LYS A 358 13.23 -9.33 -12.41
C LYS A 358 12.61 -8.29 -11.48
N ASP A 359 11.37 -8.51 -11.04
CA ASP A 359 10.65 -7.57 -10.18
C ASP A 359 11.36 -7.39 -8.83
N ASP A 360 11.83 -8.46 -8.21
CA ASP A 360 12.56 -8.43 -6.94
C ASP A 360 13.86 -7.65 -7.06
N ALA A 361 14.63 -7.85 -8.14
CA ALA A 361 15.83 -7.05 -8.40
C ALA A 361 15.48 -5.57 -8.59
N LEU A 362 14.41 -5.27 -9.33
CA LEU A 362 13.96 -3.91 -9.55
C LEU A 362 13.40 -3.25 -8.29
N ARG A 363 12.74 -4.01 -7.41
CA ARG A 363 12.30 -3.58 -6.07
C ARG A 363 13.49 -3.28 -5.17
N ALA A 364 14.54 -4.08 -5.22
CA ALA A 364 15.76 -3.83 -4.47
C ALA A 364 16.42 -2.53 -4.95
N LEU A 365 16.55 -2.35 -6.27
CA LEU A 365 17.05 -1.11 -6.88
C LEU A 365 16.19 0.10 -6.52
N PHE A 366 14.87 -0.05 -6.49
CA PHE A 366 13.95 0.99 -6.02
C PHE A 366 14.22 1.37 -4.58
N ASN A 367 14.31 0.41 -3.66
CA ASN A 367 14.64 0.65 -2.27
C ASN A 367 15.96 1.43 -2.12
N LEU A 368 17.00 1.05 -2.86
CA LEU A 368 18.30 1.72 -2.84
C LEU A 368 18.25 3.13 -3.46
N SER A 369 17.43 3.35 -4.49
CA SER A 369 17.29 4.65 -5.17
C SER A 369 16.63 5.74 -4.33
N ILE A 370 15.89 5.35 -3.29
CA ILE A 370 15.29 6.31 -2.34
C ILE A 370 16.37 7.10 -1.61
N SER A 371 17.55 6.52 -1.39
CA SER A 371 18.69 7.21 -0.77
C SER A 371 19.45 8.03 -1.84
N PRO A 372 19.47 9.37 -1.78
CA PRO A 372 20.13 10.20 -2.80
C PRO A 372 21.64 9.96 -2.88
N SER A 373 22.27 9.52 -1.78
CA SER A 373 23.70 9.18 -1.72
C SER A 373 24.07 8.02 -2.66
N ASN A 374 23.11 7.16 -3.02
CA ASN A 374 23.33 6.03 -3.93
C ASN A 374 23.17 6.41 -5.41
N ALA A 375 22.71 7.62 -5.72
CA ALA A 375 22.33 8.01 -7.08
C ALA A 375 23.50 7.89 -8.07
N GLY A 376 24.71 8.32 -7.68
CA GLY A 376 25.90 8.22 -8.54
C GLY A 376 26.17 6.78 -8.97
N GLN A 377 26.18 5.86 -8.01
CA GLN A 377 26.53 4.45 -8.21
C GLN A 377 25.46 3.73 -9.03
N LEU A 378 24.18 4.10 -8.83
CA LEU A 378 23.08 3.64 -9.68
C LEU A 378 23.25 4.13 -11.13
N ILE A 379 23.66 5.37 -11.34
CA ILE A 379 23.90 5.93 -12.69
C ILE A 379 25.11 5.24 -13.34
N ASP A 380 26.24 5.17 -12.65
CA ASP A 380 27.51 4.63 -13.15
C ASP A 380 27.42 3.13 -13.49
N SER A 381 26.50 2.41 -12.84
CA SER A 381 26.21 1.01 -13.16
C SER A 381 25.52 0.80 -14.52
N GLY A 382 25.09 1.88 -15.18
CA GLY A 382 24.35 1.80 -16.44
C GLY A 382 22.88 1.42 -16.26
N LEU A 383 22.29 1.71 -15.09
CA LEU A 383 20.89 1.40 -14.79
C LEU A 383 19.90 2.19 -15.67
N VAL A 384 20.16 3.47 -15.94
CA VAL A 384 19.21 4.35 -16.65
C VAL A 384 18.82 3.82 -18.04
N PRO A 385 19.77 3.43 -18.92
CA PRO A 385 19.42 2.79 -20.19
C PRO A 385 18.61 1.49 -20.02
N CYS A 386 18.93 0.66 -19.01
CA CYS A 386 18.18 -0.58 -18.75
C CYS A 386 16.73 -0.29 -18.38
N LEU A 387 16.49 0.70 -17.51
CA LEU A 387 15.15 1.07 -17.07
C LEU A 387 14.32 1.59 -18.24
N LEU A 388 14.89 2.45 -19.09
CA LEU A 388 14.20 2.99 -20.26
C LEU A 388 13.87 1.89 -21.28
N ALA A 389 14.77 0.91 -21.48
CA ALA A 389 14.51 -0.24 -22.35
C ALA A 389 13.43 -1.18 -21.82
N ALA A 390 13.28 -1.29 -20.49
CA ALA A 390 12.28 -2.15 -19.85
C ALA A 390 10.86 -1.55 -19.81
N ILE A 391 10.71 -0.25 -20.06
CA ILE A 391 9.40 0.40 -20.13
C ILE A 391 8.64 -0.16 -21.34
N GLY A 392 7.48 -0.76 -21.07
CA GLY A 392 6.60 -1.37 -22.07
C GLY A 392 6.63 -2.90 -22.11
N GLU A 393 7.53 -3.55 -21.35
CA GLU A 393 7.55 -5.02 -21.21
C GLU A 393 6.35 -5.53 -20.40
N ASP A 394 6.17 -4.98 -19.19
CA ASP A 394 5.13 -5.34 -18.23
C ASP A 394 4.71 -4.08 -17.44
N ALA A 395 3.46 -3.99 -17.01
CA ALA A 395 2.92 -2.81 -16.31
C ALA A 395 3.62 -2.57 -14.96
N ASN A 396 3.86 -3.63 -14.18
CA ASN A 396 4.51 -3.50 -12.87
C ASN A 396 5.99 -3.12 -13.01
N ILE A 397 6.68 -3.75 -13.97
CA ILE A 397 8.08 -3.42 -14.29
C ILE A 397 8.17 -1.96 -14.76
N SER A 398 7.29 -1.53 -15.66
CA SER A 398 7.28 -0.17 -16.19
C SER A 398 7.02 0.86 -15.09
N GLU A 399 6.01 0.65 -14.25
CA GLU A 399 5.69 1.56 -13.15
C GLU A 399 6.86 1.71 -12.18
N ARG A 400 7.50 0.59 -11.84
CA ARG A 400 8.63 0.58 -10.90
C ARG A 400 9.89 1.17 -11.53
N ALA A 401 10.17 0.90 -12.79
CA ALA A 401 11.27 1.52 -13.53
C ALA A 401 11.13 3.04 -13.56
N LEU A 402 9.92 3.55 -13.83
CA LEU A 402 9.60 4.97 -13.75
C LEU A 402 9.75 5.53 -12.33
N ALA A 403 9.45 4.75 -11.30
CA ALA A 403 9.66 5.17 -9.91
C ALA A 403 11.15 5.32 -9.58
N VAL A 404 11.99 4.40 -10.03
CA VAL A 404 13.45 4.51 -9.89
C VAL A 404 13.98 5.73 -10.65
N LEU A 405 13.57 5.90 -11.91
CA LEU A 405 13.95 7.07 -12.71
C LEU A 405 13.52 8.38 -12.04
N SER A 406 12.32 8.44 -11.46
CA SER A 406 11.82 9.59 -10.70
C SER A 406 12.75 9.96 -9.55
N ASN A 407 13.23 8.98 -8.79
CA ASN A 407 14.18 9.21 -7.69
C ASN A 407 15.52 9.73 -8.23
N LEU A 408 16.06 9.14 -9.31
CA LEU A 408 17.34 9.52 -9.88
C LEU A 408 17.35 10.95 -10.43
N VAL A 409 16.33 11.36 -11.20
CA VAL A 409 16.25 12.72 -11.76
C VAL A 409 16.02 13.79 -10.68
N ALA A 410 15.34 13.42 -9.60
CA ALA A 410 15.11 14.29 -8.44
C ALA A 410 16.37 14.45 -7.58
N ALA A 411 17.11 13.36 -7.36
CA ALA A 411 18.27 13.30 -6.49
C ALA A 411 19.44 14.17 -6.97
N SER A 412 19.79 14.12 -8.26
CA SER A 412 21.01 14.77 -8.75
C SER A 412 20.92 15.30 -10.20
N PRO A 413 21.71 16.34 -10.57
CA PRO A 413 21.87 16.74 -11.96
C PRO A 413 22.47 15.66 -12.87
N GLU A 414 23.30 14.78 -12.32
CA GLU A 414 23.88 13.63 -13.01
C GLU A 414 22.78 12.66 -13.44
N GLY A 415 21.76 12.43 -12.60
CA GLY A 415 20.61 11.59 -12.95
C GLY A 415 19.79 12.16 -14.10
N ARG A 416 19.60 13.48 -14.13
CA ARG A 416 18.96 14.16 -15.27
C ARG A 416 19.81 14.03 -16.53
N SER A 417 21.11 14.29 -16.43
CA SER A 417 22.03 14.16 -17.56
C SER A 417 22.03 12.74 -18.11
N ALA A 418 22.02 11.73 -17.24
CA ALA A 418 21.98 10.33 -17.64
C ALA A 418 20.73 10.00 -18.45
N VAL A 419 19.55 10.50 -18.05
CA VAL A 419 18.31 10.34 -18.83
C VAL A 419 18.41 11.05 -20.18
N SER A 420 18.89 12.30 -20.22
CA SER A 420 19.05 13.05 -21.48
C SER A 420 20.05 12.42 -22.46
N CYS A 421 21.03 11.68 -21.97
CA CYS A 421 22.04 11.03 -22.80
C CYS A 421 21.55 9.74 -23.47
N VAL A 422 20.44 9.14 -23.02
CA VAL A 422 19.90 7.93 -23.64
C VAL A 422 19.08 8.30 -24.88
N ALA A 423 19.42 7.69 -26.01
CA ALA A 423 18.64 7.82 -27.24
C ALA A 423 17.18 7.42 -26.98
N ASP A 424 16.24 8.17 -27.54
CA ASP A 424 14.80 7.94 -27.42
C ASP A 424 14.21 8.03 -25.99
N ALA A 425 14.96 8.49 -24.99
CA ALA A 425 14.44 8.67 -23.63
C ALA A 425 13.16 9.52 -23.58
N PHE A 426 13.16 10.68 -24.25
CA PHE A 426 11.98 11.55 -24.30
C PHE A 426 10.82 10.95 -25.11
N PRO A 427 11.03 10.39 -26.32
CA PRO A 427 10.01 9.61 -27.01
C PRO A 427 9.34 8.52 -26.15
N VAL A 428 10.12 7.72 -25.42
CA VAL A 428 9.61 6.68 -24.52
C VAL A 428 8.76 7.29 -23.40
N LEU A 429 9.29 8.30 -22.70
CA LEU A 429 8.56 8.94 -21.59
C LEU A 429 7.29 9.67 -22.06
N VAL A 430 7.30 10.27 -23.25
CA VAL A 430 6.12 10.90 -23.85
C VAL A 430 5.08 9.86 -24.26
N ASP A 431 5.49 8.70 -24.77
CA ASP A 431 4.56 7.60 -25.08
C ASP A 431 3.81 7.12 -23.81
N VAL A 432 4.52 7.01 -22.68
CA VAL A 432 3.91 6.62 -21.38
C VAL A 432 2.80 7.58 -20.95
N LEU A 433 2.89 8.88 -21.28
CA LEU A 433 1.81 9.82 -20.95
C LEU A 433 0.47 9.44 -21.60
N ASN A 434 0.51 8.70 -22.70
CA ASN A 434 -0.70 8.29 -23.41
C ASN A 434 -1.33 7.01 -22.81
N TRP A 435 -0.68 6.32 -21.86
CA TRP A 435 -1.15 5.03 -21.30
C TRP A 435 -2.33 5.23 -20.33
N SER A 436 -3.52 5.47 -20.89
CA SER A 436 -4.76 5.75 -20.16
C SER A 436 -5.22 4.62 -19.23
N ASP A 437 -4.78 3.40 -19.50
CA ASP A 437 -5.00 2.20 -18.69
C ASP A 437 -4.09 2.13 -17.45
N GLU A 438 -2.99 2.88 -17.44
CA GLU A 438 -1.93 2.81 -16.43
C GLU A 438 -1.66 4.20 -15.80
N PRO A 439 -2.59 4.74 -14.99
CA PRO A 439 -2.47 6.08 -14.42
C PRO A 439 -1.23 6.23 -13.52
N GLY A 440 -0.81 5.15 -12.84
CA GLY A 440 0.40 5.14 -12.03
C GLY A 440 1.68 5.37 -12.84
N CYS A 441 1.72 4.88 -14.08
CA CYS A 441 2.81 5.13 -15.03
C CYS A 441 2.75 6.56 -15.57
N GLN A 442 1.57 7.03 -15.98
CA GLN A 442 1.38 8.41 -16.47
C GLN A 442 1.85 9.45 -15.45
N GLU A 443 1.48 9.27 -14.17
CA GLU A 443 1.87 10.18 -13.10
C GLU A 443 3.38 10.27 -12.93
N LYS A 444 4.09 9.14 -12.97
CA LYS A 444 5.55 9.07 -12.80
C LYS A 444 6.28 9.63 -14.02
N ALA A 445 5.83 9.29 -15.23
CA ALA A 445 6.38 9.87 -16.45
C ALA A 445 6.18 11.39 -16.50
N ALA A 446 5.00 11.88 -16.14
CA ALA A 446 4.73 13.32 -16.03
C ALA A 446 5.63 13.99 -14.98
N TYR A 447 5.91 13.32 -13.85
CA TYR A 447 6.86 13.83 -12.86
C TYR A 447 8.28 13.93 -13.40
N ILE A 448 8.79 12.87 -14.04
CA ILE A 448 10.12 12.87 -14.65
C ILE A 448 10.23 14.01 -15.66
N LEU A 449 9.30 14.11 -16.60
CA LEU A 449 9.29 15.16 -17.64
C LEU A 449 9.18 16.57 -17.04
N MET A 450 8.40 16.74 -15.97
CA MET A 450 8.31 18.02 -15.25
C MET A 450 9.65 18.42 -14.60
N VAL A 451 10.32 17.48 -13.92
CA VAL A 451 11.63 17.72 -13.29
C VAL A 451 12.68 18.05 -14.37
N MET A 452 12.69 17.28 -15.46
CA MET A 452 13.57 17.48 -16.60
C MET A 452 13.32 18.82 -17.28
N ALA A 453 12.05 19.20 -17.50
CA ALA A 453 11.71 20.48 -18.10
C ALA A 453 12.09 21.64 -17.17
N HIS A 454 11.92 21.51 -15.85
CA HIS A 454 12.14 22.61 -14.91
C HIS A 454 13.63 22.92 -14.75
N LYS A 455 14.44 21.87 -14.67
CA LYS A 455 15.90 21.97 -14.54
C LYS A 455 16.59 21.62 -15.88
N SER A 456 15.94 21.96 -16.99
CA SER A 456 16.38 21.61 -18.34
C SER A 456 17.81 22.08 -18.58
N ARG A 457 18.64 21.16 -19.08
CA ARG A 457 19.99 21.47 -19.56
C ARG A 457 19.98 21.37 -21.08
N GLY A 458 20.69 22.27 -21.76
CA GLY A 458 20.83 22.21 -23.22
C GLY A 458 19.50 22.16 -23.98
N GLY A 459 19.39 21.19 -24.90
CA GLY A 459 18.26 21.00 -25.82
C GLY A 459 17.12 20.10 -25.31
N ASP A 460 17.05 19.75 -24.01
CA ASP A 460 16.05 18.79 -23.50
C ASP A 460 14.61 19.20 -23.84
N ARG A 461 14.23 20.48 -23.64
CA ARG A 461 12.87 20.97 -23.98
C ARG A 461 12.61 20.88 -25.49
N ALA A 462 13.61 21.16 -26.33
CA ALA A 462 13.49 21.01 -27.77
C ALA A 462 13.34 19.53 -28.17
N ALA A 463 14.08 18.62 -27.53
CA ALA A 463 13.95 17.18 -27.73
C ALA A 463 12.58 16.65 -27.30
N MET A 464 12.05 17.12 -26.16
CA MET A 464 10.67 16.82 -25.73
C MET A 464 9.63 17.37 -26.72
N ALA A 465 9.82 18.59 -27.23
CA ALA A 465 8.95 19.17 -28.25
C ALA A 465 8.97 18.35 -29.55
N ALA A 466 10.16 17.92 -30.00
CA ALA A 466 10.32 17.04 -31.15
C ALA A 466 9.67 15.66 -30.94
N ALA A 467 9.66 15.17 -29.69
CA ALA A 467 8.95 13.95 -29.30
C ALA A 467 7.41 14.14 -29.21
N GLY A 468 6.88 15.34 -29.42
CA GLY A 468 5.44 15.60 -29.43
C GLY A 468 4.81 15.82 -28.05
N ILE A 469 5.60 16.19 -27.04
CA ILE A 469 5.14 16.33 -25.65
C ILE A 469 3.89 17.23 -25.49
N THR A 470 3.77 18.31 -26.26
CA THR A 470 2.66 19.27 -26.13
C THR A 470 1.30 18.60 -26.39
N SER A 471 1.20 17.72 -27.39
CA SER A 471 -0.04 17.02 -27.71
C SER A 471 -0.42 16.06 -26.58
N ALA A 472 0.55 15.26 -26.12
CA ALA A 472 0.34 14.30 -25.04
C ALA A 472 -0.08 14.98 -23.73
N LEU A 473 0.49 16.14 -23.41
CA LEU A 473 0.13 16.89 -22.20
C LEU A 473 -1.26 17.52 -22.27
N LEU A 474 -1.71 17.97 -23.45
CA LEU A 474 -3.07 18.50 -23.62
C LEU A 474 -4.12 17.39 -23.38
N GLU A 475 -3.87 16.19 -23.90
CA GLU A 475 -4.72 15.03 -23.64
C GLU A 475 -4.69 14.68 -22.14
N LEU A 476 -3.50 14.56 -21.56
CA LEU A 476 -3.32 14.21 -20.14
C LEU A 476 -3.95 15.24 -19.19
N ALA A 477 -3.93 16.54 -19.54
CA ALA A 477 -4.56 17.60 -18.76
C ALA A 477 -6.10 17.53 -18.77
N LEU A 478 -6.69 16.88 -19.78
CA LEU A 478 -8.14 16.72 -19.90
C LEU A 478 -8.63 15.42 -19.26
N VAL A 479 -7.93 14.31 -19.48
CA VAL A 479 -8.44 12.96 -19.11
C VAL A 479 -7.58 12.20 -18.10
N GLY A 480 -6.42 12.73 -17.71
CA GLY A 480 -5.53 12.09 -16.74
C GLY A 480 -6.06 12.13 -15.31
N SER A 481 -5.35 11.47 -14.39
CA SER A 481 -5.61 11.59 -12.95
C SER A 481 -5.42 13.04 -12.48
N ALA A 482 -6.04 13.44 -11.37
CA ALA A 482 -5.89 14.81 -10.84
C ALA A 482 -4.41 15.22 -10.63
N LEU A 483 -3.55 14.26 -10.25
CA LEU A 483 -2.13 14.49 -10.09
C LEU A 483 -1.42 14.64 -11.45
N ALA A 484 -1.74 13.80 -12.42
CA ALA A 484 -1.20 13.88 -13.77
C ALA A 484 -1.64 15.18 -14.47
N GLN A 485 -2.90 15.58 -14.33
CA GLN A 485 -3.44 16.84 -14.86
C GLN A 485 -2.68 18.06 -14.31
N LYS A 486 -2.49 18.13 -12.99
CA LYS A 486 -1.75 19.23 -12.35
C LYS A 486 -0.31 19.33 -12.86
N ARG A 487 0.37 18.18 -13.01
CA ARG A 487 1.73 18.12 -13.58
C ARG A 487 1.73 18.52 -15.05
N ALA A 488 0.74 18.08 -15.83
CA ALA A 488 0.63 18.38 -17.25
C ALA A 488 0.45 19.88 -17.50
N SER A 489 -0.46 20.54 -16.77
CA SER A 489 -0.66 21.99 -16.83
C SER A 489 0.62 22.75 -16.50
N ARG A 490 1.35 22.30 -15.47
CA ARG A 490 2.62 22.93 -15.07
C ARG A 490 3.68 22.84 -16.16
N ILE A 491 3.78 21.69 -16.84
CA ILE A 491 4.73 21.55 -17.95
C ILE A 491 4.31 22.45 -19.12
N LEU A 492 3.02 22.50 -19.47
CA LEU A 492 2.51 23.36 -20.55
C LEU A 492 2.80 24.85 -20.31
N GLU A 493 2.67 25.33 -19.07
CA GLU A 493 3.07 26.69 -18.67
C GLU A 493 4.56 26.94 -18.99
N MET A 494 5.44 26.00 -18.63
CA MET A 494 6.88 26.13 -18.84
C MET A 494 7.27 26.20 -20.32
N PHE A 495 6.59 25.45 -21.19
CA PHE A 495 6.78 25.53 -22.64
C PHE A 495 6.18 26.81 -23.26
N SER A 496 5.19 27.42 -22.59
CA SER A 496 4.58 28.68 -23.04
C SER A 496 5.44 29.88 -22.65
N GLU A 497 6.07 29.86 -21.48
CA GLU A 497 7.02 30.89 -21.04
C GLU A 497 8.23 31.00 -21.98
N ASP A 498 8.71 29.88 -22.53
CA ASP A 498 9.83 29.89 -23.48
C ASP A 498 9.47 30.54 -24.81
N LYS A 499 8.27 30.27 -25.33
CA LYS A 499 7.76 30.96 -26.53
C LYS A 499 7.57 32.46 -26.30
N GLY A 500 7.15 32.85 -25.09
CA GLY A 500 7.07 34.26 -24.70
C GLY A 500 8.44 34.93 -24.60
N LYS A 501 9.46 34.24 -24.06
CA LYS A 501 10.85 34.72 -23.99
C LYS A 501 11.53 34.77 -25.36
N GLU A 502 11.23 33.83 -26.26
CA GLU A 502 11.71 33.86 -27.64
C GLU A 502 11.00 34.94 -28.46
N ALA A 503 9.69 35.18 -28.27
CA ALA A 503 8.97 36.29 -28.90
C ALA A 503 9.43 37.67 -28.40
N LEU A 504 9.85 37.78 -27.14
CA LEU A 504 10.48 38.99 -26.59
C LEU A 504 11.92 39.20 -27.11
N LYS A 505 12.63 38.14 -27.52
CA LYS A 505 13.94 38.23 -28.17
C LYS A 505 13.84 38.40 -29.69
N GLY A 506 12.77 37.93 -30.31
CA GLY A 506 12.46 38.06 -31.72
C GLY A 506 11.40 39.13 -31.97
N GLY A 507 11.82 40.40 -31.88
CA GLY A 507 11.21 41.57 -32.55
C GLY A 507 9.68 41.71 -32.52
N ILE A 508 9.20 42.78 -31.90
CA ILE A 508 7.86 43.34 -32.07
C ILE A 508 7.46 43.34 -33.56
N VAL A 509 6.55 42.44 -33.93
CA VAL A 509 5.71 42.64 -35.12
C VAL A 509 4.28 42.36 -34.69
N ALA A 510 3.65 43.41 -34.17
CA ALA A 510 2.21 43.46 -34.05
C ALA A 510 1.60 43.40 -35.46
N VAL A 511 0.77 42.40 -35.72
CA VAL A 511 -0.22 42.48 -36.81
C VAL A 511 -1.58 42.18 -36.21
N SER A 512 -2.30 43.27 -35.96
CA SER A 512 -3.72 43.29 -35.62
C SER A 512 -4.56 42.66 -36.74
N ALA A 513 -5.62 41.97 -36.34
CA ALA A 513 -6.69 41.50 -37.21
C ALA A 513 -7.40 42.65 -37.96
N PRO A 514 -8.03 42.40 -39.13
CA PRO A 514 -9.14 43.21 -39.59
C PRO A 514 -10.49 42.52 -39.34
N ILE A 515 -11.37 43.31 -38.75
CA ILE A 515 -12.83 43.16 -38.71
C ILE A 515 -13.34 43.60 -40.09
N ASP A 516 -14.26 42.86 -40.71
CA ASP A 516 -15.27 43.50 -41.56
C ASP A 516 -16.56 42.70 -41.73
N SER A 517 -17.64 43.45 -41.96
CA SER A 517 -19.03 43.06 -41.77
C SER A 517 -19.88 43.13 -43.05
N SER A 518 -21.00 42.40 -43.01
CA SER A 518 -22.27 42.63 -43.72
C SER A 518 -22.45 42.17 -45.18
N GLY A 519 -23.66 41.65 -45.47
CA GLY A 519 -24.21 41.49 -46.83
C GLY A 519 -25.17 40.31 -46.99
N GLY A 520 -26.48 40.55 -47.03
CA GLY A 520 -27.55 39.54 -47.01
C GLY A 520 -27.93 38.84 -48.34
N GLY A 521 -28.56 37.66 -48.19
CA GLY A 521 -29.80 37.26 -48.88
C GLY A 521 -29.74 36.45 -50.19
N ARG A 522 -30.10 35.15 -50.15
CA ARG A 522 -31.23 34.52 -50.89
C ARG A 522 -31.22 32.99 -50.78
N SER A 523 -32.42 32.43 -50.67
CA SER A 523 -32.76 31.00 -50.85
C SER A 523 -32.89 30.67 -52.34
N ILE A 524 -32.55 29.43 -52.75
CA ILE A 524 -33.38 28.47 -53.55
C ILE A 524 -32.54 27.23 -53.98
N SER A 525 -33.15 26.06 -53.72
CA SER A 525 -33.08 24.72 -54.35
C SER A 525 -31.78 23.89 -54.48
N ALA A 526 -31.95 22.62 -54.16
CA ALA A 526 -31.07 21.47 -54.34
C ALA A 526 -30.86 21.04 -55.81
N ALA A 527 -29.64 20.64 -56.16
CA ALA A 527 -29.26 19.25 -56.45
C ALA A 527 -27.90 19.20 -57.19
N SER A 528 -27.07 18.24 -56.77
CA SER A 528 -25.88 17.67 -57.44
C SER A 528 -24.73 18.60 -57.84
N VAL A 529 -23.59 18.48 -57.16
CA VAL A 529 -22.32 17.94 -57.70
C VAL A 529 -21.47 17.45 -56.52
N ALA A 530 -20.83 16.31 -56.72
CA ALA A 530 -19.98 15.58 -55.78
C ALA A 530 -18.69 16.32 -55.41
N GLU A 531 -18.22 16.01 -54.19
CA GLU A 531 -16.83 15.96 -53.72
C GLU A 531 -15.92 17.20 -53.90
N ILE A 532 -15.13 17.45 -52.85
CA ILE A 532 -14.11 18.50 -52.72
C ILE A 532 -14.65 19.90 -52.36
N GLU A 533 -15.25 20.10 -51.18
CA GLU A 533 -15.23 21.45 -50.53
C GLU A 533 -15.38 21.43 -48.98
N GLU A 534 -15.04 20.34 -48.27
CA GLU A 534 -15.15 20.37 -46.79
C GLU A 534 -14.01 21.13 -46.07
N GLU A 535 -12.99 21.62 -46.79
CA GLU A 535 -11.85 22.30 -46.15
C GLU A 535 -11.97 23.83 -46.09
N LYS A 536 -12.87 24.46 -46.85
CA LYS A 536 -12.96 25.94 -46.93
C LYS A 536 -13.80 26.59 -45.82
N GLY A 537 -14.61 25.84 -45.08
CA GLY A 537 -15.51 26.37 -44.04
C GLY A 537 -15.07 26.15 -42.59
N MET A 538 -13.98 25.41 -42.34
CA MET A 538 -13.52 25.15 -40.98
C MET A 538 -12.63 26.28 -40.46
N SER A 539 -12.98 26.82 -39.28
CA SER A 539 -12.11 27.75 -38.55
C SER A 539 -10.73 27.12 -38.33
N ALA A 540 -9.70 27.97 -38.19
CA ALA A 540 -8.34 27.50 -37.98
C ALA A 540 -8.24 26.56 -36.76
N GLU A 541 -9.03 26.80 -35.71
CA GLU A 541 -9.08 25.93 -34.54
C GLU A 541 -9.68 24.56 -34.86
N ARG A 542 -10.80 24.49 -35.61
CA ARG A 542 -11.42 23.19 -35.97
C ARG A 542 -10.50 22.34 -36.85
N ARG A 543 -9.75 22.96 -37.75
CA ARG A 543 -8.76 22.27 -38.59
C ARG A 543 -7.57 21.76 -37.75
N ALA A 544 -7.13 22.54 -36.76
CA ALA A 544 -6.11 22.11 -35.80
C ALA A 544 -6.59 20.94 -34.95
N VAL A 545 -7.81 21.01 -34.39
CA VAL A 545 -8.41 19.92 -33.59
C VAL A 545 -8.55 18.64 -34.40
N ARG A 546 -9.04 18.71 -35.65
CA ARG A 546 -9.13 17.52 -36.51
C ARG A 546 -7.76 16.90 -36.81
N ARG A 547 -6.75 17.72 -37.10
CA ARG A 547 -5.38 17.20 -37.29
C ARG A 547 -4.85 16.52 -36.04
N LEU A 548 -5.13 17.08 -34.87
CA LEU A 548 -4.72 16.55 -33.57
C LEU A 548 -5.42 15.22 -33.26
N VAL A 549 -6.72 15.12 -33.53
CA VAL A 549 -7.50 13.87 -33.41
C VAL A 549 -6.96 12.78 -34.34
N VAL A 550 -6.68 13.12 -35.60
CA VAL A 550 -6.12 12.15 -36.57
C VAL A 550 -4.72 11.69 -36.16
N GLN A 551 -3.86 12.61 -35.70
CA GLN A 551 -2.53 12.29 -35.22
C GLN A 551 -2.57 11.43 -33.95
N SER A 552 -3.42 11.77 -32.97
CA SER A 552 -3.60 10.98 -31.74
C SER A 552 -4.13 9.58 -32.07
N TRP A 553 -5.11 9.46 -32.97
CA TRP A 553 -5.64 8.17 -33.40
C TRP A 553 -4.58 7.30 -34.09
N GLN A 554 -3.82 7.86 -35.04
CA GLN A 554 -2.72 7.13 -35.71
C GLN A 554 -1.63 6.68 -34.73
N HIS A 555 -1.31 7.53 -33.75
CA HIS A 555 -0.35 7.22 -32.70
C HIS A 555 -0.88 6.07 -31.82
N ASN A 556 -2.16 6.10 -31.43
CA ASN A 556 -2.81 5.04 -30.67
C ASN A 556 -2.84 3.70 -31.43
N MET A 557 -3.14 3.72 -32.73
CA MET A 557 -3.12 2.51 -33.58
C MET A 557 -1.73 1.89 -33.70
N ARG A 558 -0.69 2.71 -33.89
CA ARG A 558 0.71 2.21 -33.89
C ARG A 558 1.11 1.64 -32.53
N ARG A 559 0.57 2.18 -31.44
CA ARG A 559 0.80 1.66 -30.09
C ARG A 559 0.14 0.30 -29.87
N ILE A 560 -1.11 0.13 -30.28
CA ILE A 560 -1.80 -1.17 -30.25
C ILE A 560 -1.00 -2.19 -31.06
N ALA A 561 -0.53 -1.82 -32.25
CA ALA A 561 0.28 -2.70 -33.08
C ALA A 561 1.61 -3.10 -32.42
N ARG A 562 2.31 -2.16 -31.78
CA ARG A 562 3.55 -2.44 -31.05
C ARG A 562 3.34 -3.32 -29.82
N ARG A 563 2.30 -3.05 -29.01
CA ARG A 563 1.96 -3.89 -27.84
C ARG A 563 1.50 -5.30 -28.24
N ALA A 564 0.90 -5.44 -29.42
CA ALA A 564 0.49 -6.73 -29.97
C ALA A 564 1.61 -7.46 -30.74
N ASN A 565 2.84 -6.93 -30.76
CA ASN A 565 3.98 -7.50 -31.50
C ASN A 565 3.70 -7.71 -33.00
N LEU A 566 2.88 -6.83 -33.60
CA LEU A 566 2.53 -6.92 -35.02
C LEU A 566 3.67 -6.39 -35.92
N PRO A 567 3.83 -6.93 -37.15
CA PRO A 567 4.87 -6.51 -38.08
C PRO A 567 4.80 -5.00 -38.41
N PRO A 568 5.94 -4.34 -38.71
CA PRO A 568 6.00 -2.90 -38.98
C PRO A 568 5.17 -2.44 -40.20
N ASP A 569 4.84 -3.35 -41.11
CA ASP A 569 4.02 -3.09 -42.31
C ASP A 569 2.50 -3.14 -42.04
N PHE A 570 2.07 -3.38 -40.79
CA PHE A 570 0.65 -3.38 -40.41
C PHE A 570 0.06 -1.96 -40.27
N ALA A 571 0.70 -0.94 -40.84
CA ALA A 571 0.18 0.43 -40.83
C ALA A 571 -1.22 0.46 -41.51
N PRO A 572 -2.25 1.06 -40.89
CA PRO A 572 -3.59 1.08 -41.50
C PRO A 572 -3.54 1.95 -42.76
N SER A 573 -3.80 1.33 -43.90
CA SER A 573 -4.01 2.01 -45.19
C SER A 573 -5.20 2.98 -45.12
N ASP A 574 -5.25 3.90 -46.09
CA ASP A 574 -6.21 5.02 -46.22
C ASP A 574 -7.70 4.66 -46.00
N SER A 575 -8.06 3.38 -46.10
CA SER A 575 -9.38 2.81 -45.82
C SER A 575 -9.93 3.08 -44.41
N PHE A 576 -9.11 3.34 -43.39
CA PHE A 576 -9.63 3.69 -42.04
C PHE A 576 -9.81 5.20 -41.79
N ARG A 577 -9.32 6.04 -42.69
CA ARG A 577 -9.43 7.50 -42.58
C ARG A 577 -10.89 7.97 -42.73
N GLU A 578 -11.69 7.20 -43.45
CA GLU A 578 -13.14 7.41 -43.64
C GLU A 578 -13.96 7.17 -42.35
N LEU A 579 -13.52 6.25 -41.48
CA LEU A 579 -14.23 5.94 -40.23
C LEU A 579 -14.18 7.09 -39.21
N ALA A 580 -13.07 7.84 -39.17
CA ALA A 580 -12.95 9.03 -38.33
C ALA A 580 -13.84 10.21 -38.82
N ALA A 581 -14.10 10.29 -40.12
CA ALA A 581 -14.98 11.30 -40.70
C ALA A 581 -16.47 11.03 -40.36
N SER A 582 -16.85 9.76 -40.19
CA SER A 582 -18.24 9.36 -39.91
C SER A 582 -18.68 9.56 -38.44
N SER A 583 -17.76 9.68 -37.48
CA SER A 583 -18.11 9.76 -36.04
C SER A 583 -18.59 11.14 -35.57
N SER A 584 -18.55 12.18 -36.42
CA SER A 584 -18.95 13.54 -36.04
C SER A 584 -20.47 13.80 -36.08
N LYS A 585 -21.31 12.77 -36.28
CA LYS A 585 -22.76 12.95 -36.52
C LYS A 585 -23.73 12.41 -35.46
N SER A 586 -23.28 11.97 -34.28
CA SER A 586 -24.23 11.50 -33.26
C SER A 586 -23.81 11.74 -31.82
N LEU A 587 -24.19 12.89 -31.27
CA LEU A 587 -24.57 13.05 -29.86
C LEU A 587 -25.69 14.10 -29.81
N PRO A 588 -26.96 13.75 -29.53
CA PRO A 588 -27.90 14.72 -28.98
C PRO A 588 -27.54 14.97 -27.51
N PHE A 589 -27.82 16.20 -27.06
CA PHE A 589 -27.48 16.78 -25.75
C PHE A 589 -27.62 15.88 -24.53
#